data_AF-A0A1Y4UYG5-F1
#
_entry.id   AF-A0A1Y4UYG5-F1
#
_cell.length_a   1.000
_cell.length_b   1.000
_cell.length_c   1.000
_cell.angle_alpha   90.00
_cell.angle_beta   90.00
_cell.angle_gamma   90.00
#
_symmetry.space_group_name_H-M   'P 1'
#
loop_
_entity.id
_entity.type
_entity.pdbx_description
1 polymer ?
#
loop_
_entity_poly.entity_id
_entity_poly.type
_entity_poly.pdbx_seq_one_letter_code
_entity_poly.pdbx_strand_id
1 'polypeptide(L)'
;ETLYYVDADGTQREICSHKDIDDAGQTVHLSENPPEVPEEPTETPSVSNPVKTGDDAPILLYLGIGAGALVLAGALTVLYLHRRKQKDNQ
;
A
#
# COMPACT_ATOMS: atom_id res chain seq x y z
N GLU A 1 6.17 5.22 34.72
CA GLU A 1 5.48 6.47 34.49
C GLU A 1 4.11 6.10 34.12
N THR A 2 3.16 6.68 34.83
CA THR A 2 1.79 6.24 34.87
C THR A 2 0.89 7.17 34.05
N LEU A 3 0.40 6.73 32.90
CA LEU A 3 -0.69 7.37 32.17
C LEU A 3 -1.97 7.26 32.97
N TYR A 4 -2.79 8.31 32.95
CA TYR A 4 -4.14 8.32 33.49
C TYR A 4 -5.11 8.95 32.47
N TYR A 5 -6.30 8.39 32.37
CA TYR A 5 -7.47 8.91 31.71
C TYR A 5 -8.28 9.74 32.71
N VAL A 6 -8.80 10.90 32.30
CA VAL A 6 -9.63 11.73 33.18
C VAL A 6 -11.05 11.79 32.61
N ASP A 7 -11.99 11.31 33.41
CA ASP A 7 -13.42 11.32 33.07
C ASP A 7 -13.99 12.74 33.18
N ALA A 8 -15.14 13.00 32.53
CA ALA A 8 -15.76 14.34 32.48
C ALA A 8 -16.21 14.88 33.85
N ASP A 9 -16.36 14.00 34.84
CA ASP A 9 -16.65 14.34 36.24
C ASP A 9 -15.38 14.65 37.07
N GLY A 10 -14.20 14.59 36.44
CA GLY A 10 -12.91 14.89 37.05
C GLY A 10 -12.21 13.70 37.69
N THR A 11 -12.79 12.50 37.61
CA THR A 11 -12.18 11.28 38.17
C THR A 11 -10.99 10.83 37.31
N GLN A 12 -9.84 10.56 37.92
CA GLN A 12 -8.64 10.07 37.23
C GLN A 12 -8.55 8.53 37.31
N ARG A 13 -8.28 7.88 36.17
CA ARG A 13 -8.16 6.44 36.00
C ARG A 13 -6.82 6.09 35.34
N GLU A 14 -5.99 5.27 35.95
CA GLU A 14 -4.71 4.83 35.36
C GLU A 14 -4.90 4.04 34.05
N ILE A 15 -4.04 4.29 33.06
CA ILE A 15 -3.99 3.64 31.75
C ILE A 15 -2.77 2.72 31.62
N CYS A 16 -1.56 3.17 32.00
CA CYS A 16 -0.37 2.31 32.01
C CYS A 16 0.74 2.91 32.87
N SER A 17 1.64 2.12 33.48
CA SER A 17 2.83 2.63 34.18
C SER A 17 4.15 1.96 33.79
N HIS A 18 5.19 2.73 33.41
CA HIS A 18 6.56 2.19 33.23
C HIS A 18 7.66 2.81 34.12
N LYS A 19 7.97 2.21 35.27
CA LYS A 19 9.02 2.69 36.19
C LYS A 19 9.93 1.52 36.56
N ASP A 20 11.02 1.39 35.83
CA ASP A 20 11.99 0.32 36.07
C ASP A 20 13.41 0.85 35.81
N ILE A 21 14.21 0.86 36.86
CA ILE A 21 15.62 1.32 36.83
C ILE A 21 16.56 0.18 36.42
N ASP A 22 16.11 -1.05 36.57
CA ASP A 22 16.86 -2.24 36.18
C ASP A 22 16.46 -2.72 34.78
N ASP A 23 15.61 -1.95 34.07
CA ASP A 23 15.18 -2.23 32.70
C ASP A 23 16.40 -2.23 31.77
N ALA A 24 16.94 -3.42 31.48
CA ALA A 24 18.12 -3.57 30.63
C ALA A 24 17.92 -3.03 29.19
N GLY A 25 16.67 -2.89 28.72
CA GLY A 25 16.34 -2.25 27.45
C GLY A 25 16.39 -0.71 27.51
N GLN A 26 16.39 -0.15 28.71
CA GLN A 26 16.52 1.29 29.00
C GLN A 26 17.79 1.64 29.80
N THR A 27 18.52 0.64 30.30
CA THR A 27 19.66 0.79 31.19
C THR A 27 20.95 0.43 30.48
N VAL A 28 21.96 1.31 30.55
CA VAL A 28 23.28 1.13 29.95
C VAL A 28 24.36 1.10 31.03
N HIS A 29 25.30 0.17 30.90
CA HIS A 29 26.44 0.04 31.80
C HIS A 29 27.71 0.63 31.16
N LEU A 30 28.45 1.45 31.90
CA LEU A 30 29.76 1.94 31.50
C LEU A 30 30.84 1.04 32.09
N SER A 31 31.61 0.36 31.24
CA SER A 31 32.80 -0.38 31.63
C SER A 31 34.06 0.44 31.38
N GLU A 32 35.07 0.28 32.23
CA GLU A 32 36.39 0.92 32.07
C GLU A 32 37.10 0.43 30.80
N ASN A 33 36.85 -0.82 30.41
CA ASN A 33 37.24 -1.36 29.13
C ASN A 33 35.99 -1.47 28.25
N PRO A 34 35.85 -0.66 27.19
CA PRO A 34 34.73 -0.79 26.27
C PRO A 34 34.72 -2.23 25.71
N PRO A 35 33.56 -2.88 25.57
CA PRO A 35 33.49 -4.07 24.73
C PRO A 35 34.06 -3.70 23.36
N GLU A 36 34.86 -4.61 22.77
CA GLU A 36 35.30 -4.45 21.38
C GLU A 36 34.07 -4.10 20.54
N VAL A 37 34.19 -3.06 19.72
CA VAL A 37 33.13 -2.54 18.85
C VAL A 37 32.35 -3.75 18.32
N PRO A 38 31.03 -3.86 18.59
CA PRO A 38 30.24 -4.95 18.04
C PRO A 38 30.56 -5.01 16.55
N GLU A 39 31.01 -6.17 16.06
CA GLU A 39 31.32 -6.32 14.63
C GLU A 39 30.17 -5.68 13.87
N GLU A 40 30.47 -4.65 13.06
CA GLU A 40 29.47 -4.02 12.21
C GLU A 40 28.69 -5.16 11.56
N PRO A 41 27.35 -5.15 11.58
CA PRO A 41 26.59 -6.25 11.01
C PRO A 41 27.06 -6.49 9.57
N THR A 42 27.88 -7.53 9.39
CA THR A 42 28.54 -7.86 8.12
C THR A 42 27.52 -8.19 7.03
N GLU A 43 26.30 -8.47 7.47
CA GLU A 43 25.14 -8.70 6.65
C GLU A 43 24.28 -7.45 6.69
N THR A 44 24.60 -6.47 5.84
CA THR A 44 23.52 -5.63 5.32
C THR A 44 22.58 -6.58 4.60
N PRO A 45 21.33 -6.77 5.03
CA PRO A 45 20.41 -7.62 4.28
C PRO A 45 20.37 -7.04 2.87
N SER A 46 20.65 -7.90 1.89
CA SER A 46 20.59 -7.52 0.48
C SER A 46 19.31 -6.73 0.27
N VAL A 47 19.45 -5.44 -0.04
CA VAL A 47 18.31 -4.55 -0.24
C VAL A 47 17.50 -5.20 -1.35
N SER A 48 16.41 -5.86 -0.96
CA SER A 48 15.54 -6.52 -1.92
C SER A 48 15.10 -5.46 -2.91
N ASN A 49 15.13 -5.79 -4.19
CA ASN A 49 14.66 -4.90 -5.24
C ASN A 49 13.32 -4.27 -4.81
N PRO A 50 13.12 -2.95 -5.01
CA PRO A 50 11.87 -2.29 -4.68
C PRO A 50 10.70 -3.16 -5.13
N VAL A 51 9.79 -3.48 -4.20
CA VAL A 51 8.62 -4.30 -4.51
C VAL A 51 7.88 -3.58 -5.63
N LYS A 52 7.55 -4.30 -6.70
CA LYS A 52 6.85 -3.73 -7.85
C LYS A 52 5.42 -3.37 -7.42
N THR A 53 5.25 -2.22 -6.77
CA THR A 53 3.94 -1.65 -6.41
C THR A 53 3.29 -0.95 -7.62
N GLY A 54 3.67 -1.36 -8.84
CA GLY A 54 3.20 -0.78 -10.09
C GLY A 54 1.98 -1.54 -10.59
N ASP A 55 1.07 -0.82 -11.24
CA ASP A 55 -0.19 -1.34 -11.76
C ASP A 55 0.04 -2.50 -12.77
N ASP A 56 -0.44 -3.69 -12.43
CA ASP A 56 -0.43 -4.89 -13.29
C ASP A 56 -1.65 -4.92 -14.25
N ALA A 57 -2.33 -3.79 -14.44
CA ALA A 57 -3.49 -3.69 -15.31
C ALA A 57 -3.18 -4.27 -16.71
N PRO A 58 -4.02 -5.20 -17.22
CA PRO A 58 -3.82 -5.80 -18.54
C PRO A 58 -4.23 -4.82 -19.64
N ILE A 59 -3.40 -3.82 -19.91
CA ILE A 59 -3.66 -2.73 -20.88
C ILE A 59 -4.06 -3.30 -22.26
N LEU A 60 -3.44 -4.40 -22.69
CA LEU A 60 -3.77 -5.06 -23.97
C LEU A 60 -5.20 -5.60 -24.01
N LEU A 61 -5.72 -6.13 -22.89
CA LEU A 61 -7.09 -6.61 -22.80
C LEU A 61 -8.09 -5.45 -22.94
N TYR A 62 -7.87 -4.36 -22.22
CA TYR A 62 -8.73 -3.17 -22.29
C TYR A 62 -8.70 -2.53 -23.68
N LEU A 63 -7.52 -2.43 -24.29
CA LEU A 63 -7.37 -1.94 -25.65
C LEU A 63 -8.11 -2.84 -26.65
N GLY A 64 -8.02 -4.16 -26.49
CA GLY A 64 -8.74 -5.13 -27.32
C GLY A 64 -10.25 -5.00 -27.22
N ILE A 65 -10.79 -4.86 -26.01
CA ILE A 65 -12.23 -4.63 -25.77
C ILE A 65 -12.66 -3.29 -26.38
N GLY A 66 -11.90 -2.22 -26.16
CA GLY A 66 -12.19 -0.89 -26.71
C GLY A 66 -12.21 -0.88 -28.24
N ALA A 67 -11.19 -1.46 -28.87
CA ALA A 67 -11.13 -1.59 -30.33
C ALA A 67 -12.29 -2.45 -30.86
N GLY A 68 -12.59 -3.58 -30.20
CA GLY A 68 -13.71 -4.45 -30.57
C GLY A 68 -15.06 -3.74 -30.53
N ALA A 69 -15.31 -2.95 -29.48
CA ALA A 69 -16.54 -2.17 -29.34
C ALA A 69 -16.70 -1.13 -30.46
N LEU A 70 -15.62 -0.44 -30.84
CA LEU A 70 -15.63 0.54 -31.93
C LEU A 70 -15.93 -0.11 -33.29
N VAL A 71 -15.31 -1.28 -33.57
CA VAL A 71 -15.56 -2.02 -34.81
C VAL A 71 -17.01 -2.49 -34.89
N LEU A 72 -17.55 -3.04 -33.80
CA LEU A 72 -18.95 -3.47 -33.73
C LEU A 72 -19.92 -2.30 -33.95
N ALA A 73 -19.71 -1.17 -33.26
CA ALA A 73 -20.54 0.01 -33.42
C ALA A 73 -20.51 0.53 -34.87
N GLY A 74 -19.33 0.58 -35.49
CA GLY A 74 -19.17 0.98 -36.89
C GLY A 74 -19.92 0.05 -37.85
N ALA A 75 -19.74 -1.27 -37.70
CA ALA A 75 -20.42 -2.26 -38.54
C ALA A 75 -21.95 -2.18 -38.41
N LEU A 76 -22.48 -2.08 -37.20
CA LEU A 76 -23.91 -1.92 -36.97
C LEU A 76 -24.46 -0.63 -37.58
N THR A 77 -23.71 0.47 -37.47
CA THR A 77 -24.10 1.76 -38.07
C THR A 77 -24.15 1.66 -39.59
N VAL A 78 -23.15 1.07 -40.23
CA VAL A 78 -23.12 0.86 -41.69
C VAL A 78 -24.28 -0.02 -42.14
N LEU A 79 -24.52 -1.14 -41.44
CA LEU A 79 -25.64 -2.04 -41.74
C LEU A 79 -26.98 -1.34 -41.59
N TYR A 80 -27.17 -0.54 -40.53
CA TYR A 80 -28.39 0.24 -40.32
C TYR A 80 -28.64 1.22 -41.47
N LEU A 81 -27.61 1.98 -41.89
CA LEU A 81 -27.73 2.92 -43.00
C LEU A 81 -28.00 2.22 -44.34
N HIS A 82 -27.37 1.06 -44.60
CA HIS A 82 -27.66 0.28 -45.80
C HIS A 82 -29.10 -0.26 -45.81
N ARG A 83 -29.62 -0.75 -44.68
CA ARG A 83 -31.01 -1.21 -44.57
C ARG A 83 -32.01 -0.06 -44.73
N ARG A 84 -31.66 1.15 -44.27
CA ARG A 84 -32.50 2.34 -44.48
C ARG A 84 -32.56 2.71 -45.97
N LYS A 85 -31.42 2.77 -46.66
CA LYS A 85 -31.39 3.06 -48.11
C LYS A 85 -32.19 2.06 -48.94
N GLN A 86 -32.22 0.78 -48.56
CA GLN A 86 -33.04 -0.22 -49.26
C GLN A 86 -34.54 -0.02 -49.05
N LYS A 87 -34.99 0.46 -47.88
CA LYS A 87 -36.39 0.79 -47.63
C LYS A 87 -36.84 2.05 -48.37
N ASP A 88 -35.94 3.03 -48.54
CA ASP A 88 -36.24 4.28 -49.25
C ASP A 88 -36.27 4.08 -50.79
N ASN A 89 -35.63 3.01 -51.30
CA ASN A 89 -35.56 2.66 -52.73
C ASN A 89 -36.61 1.61 -53.17
N GLN A 90 -37.54 1.22 -52.29
CA GLN A 90 -38.60 0.23 -52.55
C GLN A 90 -39.98 0.91 -52.48
#